data_AF-A0A812MQB8-F1
#
_entry.id   AF-A0A812MQB8-F1
#
_cell.length_a   1.000
_cell.length_b   1.000
_cell.length_c   1.000
_cell.angle_alpha   90.00
_cell.angle_beta   90.00
_cell.angle_gamma   90.00
#
_symmetry.space_group_name_H-M   'P 1'
#
loop_
_entity.id
_entity.type
_entity.pdbx_description
1 polymer ?
#
loop_
_entity_poly.entity_id
_entity_poly.type
_entity_poly.pdbx_seq_one_letter_code
_entity_poly.pdbx_strand_id
1 'polypeptide(L)'
;MPTPSYQEASALAGEFEILREEVLAKFEQVYAHLNALEARMESLAEEKAEIVSGIITCEIGIGDDIPVGGAGNEPPAEKPPNNQSPPAAKGAGGSDPTSLTCSLEGVASVVEDPEDQMGMVPFAESAWTYPVVIGLVRAGVVEAIFAVVLLLVNLFMQMAFMVIILSPDFLPGDIADQIDFAKQWRRSVAHDHQNLDLAATSLASRVCNGDGALIVSTRQATLLENIDNYIGLATDAFEPEFFQPGVLLSVLCILLWSLCVYKELRSIVHAFEAVRRVPRSATTVLHENVLLSLSRGRYKVLKATYVLRTFIAVALLMSGIRWLAQTTSITELMLNAVALNAILDVDEFLGFSSQGSPR
;
A
#
# COMPACT_ATOMS: atom_id res chain seq x y z
N MET A 1 25.30 -5.08 -38.44
CA MET A 1 23.86 -4.71 -38.37
C MET A 1 23.78 -3.23 -38.72
N PRO A 2 22.75 -2.75 -39.43
CA PRO A 2 22.59 -1.32 -39.64
C PRO A 2 22.26 -0.65 -38.30
N THR A 3 22.96 0.44 -37.96
CA THR A 3 22.57 1.33 -36.87
C THR A 3 21.29 2.08 -37.27
N PRO A 4 20.30 2.26 -36.38
CA PRO A 4 19.12 3.04 -36.69
C PRO A 4 19.52 4.45 -37.12
N SER A 5 18.75 5.03 -38.05
CA SER A 5 19.09 6.36 -38.57
C SER A 5 18.83 7.43 -37.51
N TYR A 6 19.64 8.49 -37.49
CA TYR A 6 19.51 9.57 -36.51
C TYR A 6 18.12 10.24 -36.53
N GLN A 7 17.40 10.15 -37.65
CA GLN A 7 16.02 10.64 -37.79
C GLN A 7 14.99 9.78 -37.03
N GLU A 8 15.16 8.46 -36.95
CA GLU A 8 14.24 7.57 -36.22
C GLU A 8 14.37 7.76 -34.70
N ALA A 9 15.60 7.93 -34.20
CA ALA A 9 15.84 8.25 -32.79
C ALA A 9 15.24 9.62 -32.40
N SER A 10 15.36 10.62 -33.28
CA SER A 10 14.79 11.95 -33.09
C SER A 10 13.25 11.94 -33.07
N ALA A 11 12.61 11.10 -33.90
CA ALA A 11 11.16 10.92 -33.89
C ALA A 11 10.66 10.26 -32.59
N LEU A 12 11.31 9.17 -32.16
CA LEU A 12 10.99 8.47 -30.91
C LEU A 12 11.12 9.35 -29.66
N ALA A 13 12.14 10.22 -29.61
CA ALA A 13 12.30 11.19 -28.53
C ALA A 13 11.13 12.20 -28.48
N GLY A 14 10.63 12.64 -29.63
CA GLY A 14 9.48 13.54 -29.72
C GLY A 14 8.17 12.90 -29.23
N GLU A 15 7.90 11.65 -29.59
CA GLU A 15 6.73 10.91 -29.10
C GLU A 15 6.80 10.67 -27.57
N PHE A 16 7.99 10.43 -27.03
CA PHE A 16 8.18 10.22 -25.59
C PHE A 16 7.92 11.49 -24.77
N GLU A 17 8.37 12.67 -25.24
CA GLU A 17 8.06 13.94 -24.57
C GLU A 17 6.57 14.28 -24.60
N ILE A 18 5.87 14.01 -25.72
CA ILE A 18 4.41 14.19 -25.78
C ILE A 18 3.70 13.27 -24.78
N LEU A 19 4.11 12.00 -24.69
CA LEU A 19 3.55 11.04 -23.72
C LEU A 19 3.84 11.46 -22.27
N ARG A 20 5.06 11.97 -22.01
CA ARG A 20 5.47 12.49 -20.69
C ARG A 20 4.63 13.67 -20.26
N GLU A 21 4.41 14.66 -21.13
CA GLU A 21 3.56 15.81 -20.84
C GLU A 21 2.09 15.42 -20.64
N GLU A 22 1.53 14.49 -21.43
CA GLU A 22 0.16 14.01 -21.22
C GLU A 22 0.01 13.23 -19.89
N VAL A 23 1.01 12.43 -19.52
CA VAL A 23 1.05 11.74 -18.22
C VAL A 23 1.18 12.72 -17.07
N LEU A 24 2.07 13.73 -17.18
CA LEU A 24 2.22 14.79 -16.16
C LEU A 24 0.94 15.60 -16.00
N ALA A 25 0.30 16.03 -17.08
CA ALA A 25 -0.97 16.76 -17.02
C ALA A 25 -2.09 15.95 -16.37
N LYS A 26 -2.18 14.64 -16.65
CA LYS A 26 -3.12 13.74 -15.95
C LYS A 26 -2.75 13.54 -14.49
N PHE A 27 -1.45 13.49 -14.16
CA PHE A 27 -0.99 13.35 -12.78
C PHE A 27 -1.27 14.61 -11.96
N GLU A 28 -1.03 15.80 -12.51
CA GLU A 28 -1.44 17.08 -11.90
C GLU A 28 -2.97 17.18 -11.75
N GLN A 29 -3.74 16.75 -12.75
CA GLN A 29 -5.20 16.72 -12.67
C GLN A 29 -5.67 15.79 -11.54
N VAL A 30 -5.08 14.59 -11.42
CA VAL A 30 -5.36 13.65 -10.33
C VAL A 30 -4.96 14.24 -8.98
N TYR A 31 -3.78 14.86 -8.89
CA TYR A 31 -3.28 15.51 -7.67
C TYR A 31 -4.18 16.65 -7.21
N ALA A 32 -4.58 17.55 -8.11
CA ALA A 32 -5.54 18.61 -7.83
C ALA A 32 -6.90 18.05 -7.39
N HIS A 33 -7.36 16.96 -8.01
CA HIS A 33 -8.63 16.31 -7.65
C HIS A 33 -8.54 15.55 -6.31
N LEU A 34 -7.35 15.11 -5.89
CA LEU A 34 -7.09 14.52 -4.57
C LEU A 34 -7.05 15.59 -3.48
N ASN A 35 -6.34 16.70 -3.68
CA ASN A 35 -6.33 17.83 -2.74
C ASN A 35 -7.76 18.39 -2.54
N ALA A 36 -8.56 18.44 -3.62
CA ALA A 36 -9.98 18.80 -3.53
C ALA A 36 -10.86 17.74 -2.84
N LEU A 37 -10.44 16.47 -2.81
CA LEU A 37 -11.11 15.40 -2.07
C LEU A 37 -10.73 15.46 -0.58
N GLU A 38 -9.47 15.71 -0.27
CA GLU A 38 -8.94 15.90 1.09
C GLU A 38 -9.65 17.03 1.82
N ALA A 39 -9.67 18.24 1.25
CA ALA A 39 -10.41 19.38 1.79
C ALA A 39 -11.92 19.09 2.00
N ARG A 40 -12.52 18.24 1.15
CA ARG A 40 -13.89 17.76 1.34
C ARG A 40 -14.02 16.77 2.50
N MET A 41 -13.05 15.88 2.69
CA MET A 41 -13.05 14.96 3.83
C MET A 41 -12.84 15.70 5.16
N GLU A 42 -12.01 16.74 5.19
CA GLU A 42 -11.84 17.64 6.34
C GLU A 42 -13.18 18.32 6.70
N SER A 43 -13.86 18.95 5.73
CA SER A 43 -15.18 19.55 5.97
C SER A 43 -16.24 18.55 6.50
N LEU A 44 -16.18 17.29 6.05
CA LEU A 44 -17.07 16.21 6.53
C LEU A 44 -16.65 15.66 7.90
N ALA A 45 -15.40 15.85 8.32
CA ALA A 45 -14.93 15.53 9.66
C ALA A 45 -15.37 16.59 10.67
N GLU A 46 -15.29 17.88 10.29
CA GLU A 46 -15.82 19.00 11.07
C GLU A 46 -17.34 18.91 11.25
N GLU A 47 -18.11 18.71 10.17
CA GLU A 47 -19.58 18.52 10.24
C GLU A 47 -19.96 17.37 11.19
N LYS A 48 -19.20 16.26 11.17
CA LYS A 48 -19.42 15.14 12.11
C LYS A 48 -19.07 15.49 13.55
N ALA A 49 -18.03 16.28 13.80
CA ALA A 49 -17.66 16.69 15.15
C ALA A 49 -18.76 17.56 15.78
N GLU A 50 -19.36 18.46 15.01
CA GLU A 50 -20.52 19.25 15.45
C GLU A 50 -21.73 18.34 15.80
N ILE A 51 -22.07 17.40 14.92
CA ILE A 51 -23.19 16.46 15.15
C ILE A 51 -22.96 15.62 16.41
N VAL A 52 -21.74 15.12 16.64
CA VAL A 52 -21.42 14.32 17.83
C VAL A 52 -21.48 15.16 19.11
N SER A 53 -20.98 16.41 19.07
CA SER A 53 -21.08 17.35 20.20
C SER A 53 -22.54 17.67 20.56
N GLY A 54 -23.39 17.85 19.54
CA GLY A 54 -24.84 18.06 19.71
C GLY A 54 -25.58 16.85 20.31
N ILE A 55 -25.13 15.62 20.06
CA ILE A 55 -25.72 14.42 20.66
C ILE A 55 -25.31 14.31 22.15
N ILE A 56 -24.03 14.50 22.47
CA ILE A 56 -23.51 14.38 23.85
C ILE A 56 -24.16 15.41 24.78
N THR A 57 -24.40 16.63 24.30
CA THR A 57 -25.09 17.68 25.07
C THR A 57 -26.59 17.40 25.28
N CYS A 58 -27.20 16.56 24.45
CA CYS A 58 -28.61 16.18 24.58
C CYS A 58 -28.83 15.05 25.60
N GLU A 59 -27.90 14.10 25.74
CA GLU A 59 -28.00 13.00 26.72
C GLU A 59 -27.78 13.46 28.17
N ILE A 60 -27.01 14.53 28.40
CA ILE A 60 -26.74 15.07 29.75
C ILE A 60 -27.95 15.90 30.27
N GLY A 61 -28.93 16.22 29.42
CA GLY A 61 -30.12 17.00 29.78
C GLY A 61 -31.27 16.21 30.44
N ILE A 62 -31.13 14.90 30.65
CA ILE A 62 -32.17 14.03 31.22
C ILE A 62 -31.68 13.39 32.51
N GLY A 63 -31.71 14.15 33.61
CA GLY A 63 -31.17 13.65 34.88
C GLY A 63 -31.37 14.55 36.10
N ASP A 64 -32.63 14.79 36.48
CA ASP A 64 -33.04 15.08 37.86
C ASP A 64 -34.58 14.96 37.95
N ASP A 65 -35.07 13.76 38.31
CA ASP A 65 -36.38 13.46 38.95
C ASP A 65 -36.81 12.00 38.71
N ILE A 66 -36.15 11.04 39.38
CA ILE A 66 -36.70 9.68 39.58
C ILE A 66 -36.55 9.29 41.06
N PRO A 67 -37.64 9.08 41.81
CA PRO A 67 -37.56 8.73 43.23
C PRO A 67 -37.15 7.27 43.44
N VAL A 68 -36.17 7.05 44.31
CA VAL A 68 -35.69 5.72 44.71
C VAL A 68 -36.63 5.10 45.74
N GLY A 69 -37.13 3.88 45.49
CA GLY A 69 -37.79 3.08 46.52
C GLY A 69 -38.47 1.81 46.01
N GLY A 70 -38.05 0.64 46.51
CA GLY A 70 -38.75 -0.64 46.29
C GLY A 70 -37.83 -1.87 46.33
N ALA A 71 -37.69 -2.48 47.51
CA ALA A 71 -36.94 -3.74 47.68
C ALA A 71 -37.84 -4.98 47.43
N GLY A 72 -37.25 -6.13 47.05
CA GLY A 72 -37.99 -7.40 47.04
C GLY A 72 -37.32 -8.63 46.38
N ASN A 73 -36.67 -9.44 47.21
CA ASN A 73 -36.71 -10.93 47.24
C ASN A 73 -36.05 -11.80 46.12
N GLU A 74 -35.01 -12.52 46.56
CA GLU A 74 -34.65 -13.94 46.26
C GLU A 74 -35.83 -14.95 46.46
N PRO A 75 -35.74 -16.29 46.18
CA PRO A 75 -34.62 -17.20 45.82
C PRO A 75 -35.02 -18.21 44.67
N PRO A 76 -34.66 -19.53 44.64
CA PRO A 76 -33.38 -20.25 44.81
C PRO A 76 -32.93 -21.07 43.56
N ALA A 77 -31.83 -21.84 43.69
CA ALA A 77 -31.17 -22.68 42.69
C ALA A 77 -31.85 -24.01 42.29
N GLU A 78 -31.46 -24.58 41.14
CA GLU A 78 -31.67 -25.99 40.76
C GLU A 78 -30.47 -26.57 39.96
N LYS A 79 -30.27 -27.90 39.99
CA LYS A 79 -29.09 -28.67 39.48
C LYS A 79 -29.46 -30.17 39.30
N PRO A 80 -28.54 -31.04 38.83
CA PRO A 80 -28.23 -31.52 37.46
C PRO A 80 -28.99 -32.84 37.08
N PRO A 81 -28.68 -33.57 35.97
CA PRO A 81 -27.59 -34.60 35.88
C PRO A 81 -26.81 -34.54 34.53
N ASN A 82 -25.53 -34.95 34.36
CA ASN A 82 -24.80 -36.23 34.52
C ASN A 82 -24.98 -37.28 33.37
N ASN A 83 -23.93 -38.07 33.09
CA ASN A 83 -23.71 -39.10 32.04
C ASN A 83 -23.33 -38.56 30.63
N GLN A 84 -22.45 -39.18 29.81
CA GLN A 84 -21.65 -40.42 29.93
C GLN A 84 -20.44 -40.41 28.94
N SER A 85 -19.39 -41.18 29.23
CA SER A 85 -18.35 -41.68 28.27
C SER A 85 -18.48 -43.22 28.18
N PRO A 86 -17.61 -44.03 27.52
CA PRO A 86 -16.47 -43.76 26.63
C PRO A 86 -16.80 -44.40 25.23
N PRO A 87 -15.96 -45.10 24.40
CA PRO A 87 -14.52 -45.44 24.42
C PRO A 87 -13.74 -44.96 23.16
N ALA A 88 -12.62 -45.62 22.85
CA ALA A 88 -11.65 -45.31 21.80
C ALA A 88 -11.68 -46.30 20.61
N ALA A 89 -11.12 -45.88 19.47
CA ALA A 89 -10.67 -46.77 18.40
C ALA A 89 -9.20 -46.47 18.03
N LYS A 90 -8.39 -47.53 17.92
CA LYS A 90 -7.02 -47.46 17.37
C LYS A 90 -7.07 -47.43 15.84
N GLY A 91 -6.22 -46.62 15.22
CA GLY A 91 -5.87 -46.72 13.80
C GLY A 91 -4.38 -46.44 13.65
N ALA A 92 -3.65 -47.33 12.97
CA ALA A 92 -2.21 -47.23 12.75
C ALA A 92 -1.88 -47.41 11.27
N GLY A 93 -0.77 -46.83 10.83
CA GLY A 93 -0.33 -46.85 9.43
C GLY A 93 -0.80 -45.59 8.66
N GLY A 94 -0.01 -45.00 7.77
CA GLY A 94 1.37 -45.37 7.38
C GLY A 94 2.12 -44.19 6.78
N SER A 95 3.42 -44.38 6.59
CA SER A 95 4.30 -43.49 5.83
C SER A 95 3.95 -43.51 4.35
N ASP A 96 4.05 -42.37 3.67
CA ASP A 96 4.80 -42.24 2.41
C ASP A 96 5.06 -40.76 2.05
N PRO A 97 6.31 -40.36 1.71
CA PRO A 97 6.62 -39.02 1.24
C PRO A 97 6.93 -39.01 -0.27
N THR A 98 5.97 -38.66 -1.14
CA THR A 98 6.26 -38.54 -2.59
C THR A 98 5.49 -37.41 -3.28
N SER A 99 6.16 -36.77 -4.24
CA SER A 99 5.60 -36.02 -5.39
C SER A 99 5.08 -34.59 -5.16
N LEU A 100 6.00 -33.64 -5.01
CA LEU A 100 5.80 -32.28 -5.54
C LEU A 100 5.91 -32.33 -7.07
N THR A 101 4.79 -32.60 -7.75
CA THR A 101 4.65 -32.47 -9.21
C THR A 101 3.77 -31.28 -9.54
N CYS A 102 4.40 -30.16 -9.90
CA CYS A 102 3.71 -28.99 -10.43
C CYS A 102 3.32 -29.26 -11.90
N SER A 103 2.28 -30.06 -12.09
CA SER A 103 1.70 -30.30 -13.42
C SER A 103 0.88 -29.09 -13.85
N LEU A 104 1.40 -28.37 -14.84
CA LEU A 104 0.71 -27.30 -15.52
C LEU A 104 -0.28 -27.92 -16.52
N GLU A 105 -1.39 -28.47 -16.02
CA GLU A 105 -2.40 -29.13 -16.85
C GLU A 105 -3.14 -28.13 -17.74
N GLY A 106 -3.21 -28.45 -19.02
CA GLY A 106 -3.75 -27.57 -20.05
C GLY A 106 -5.25 -27.37 -19.91
N VAL A 107 -5.68 -26.13 -20.09
CA VAL A 107 -7.10 -25.73 -20.12
C VAL A 107 -7.77 -26.37 -21.35
N ALA A 108 -8.36 -27.54 -21.16
CA ALA A 108 -9.34 -28.10 -22.07
C ALA A 108 -10.66 -27.32 -21.88
N SER A 109 -10.84 -26.25 -22.67
CA SER A 109 -12.04 -25.43 -22.62
C SER A 109 -13.25 -26.20 -23.14
N VAL A 110 -14.00 -26.82 -22.22
CA VAL A 110 -15.36 -27.30 -22.49
C VAL A 110 -16.22 -26.08 -22.82
N VAL A 111 -16.79 -26.06 -24.02
CA VAL A 111 -17.71 -25.00 -24.45
C VAL A 111 -19.09 -25.35 -23.93
N GLU A 112 -19.41 -24.85 -22.73
CA GLU A 112 -20.77 -24.90 -22.17
C GLU A 112 -21.64 -23.76 -22.73
N ASP A 113 -22.97 -23.96 -22.76
CA ASP A 113 -23.91 -23.04 -23.39
C ASP A 113 -23.91 -21.63 -22.75
N PRO A 114 -23.82 -20.55 -23.56
CA PRO A 114 -23.48 -19.21 -23.05
C PRO A 114 -24.64 -18.41 -22.44
N GLU A 115 -25.86 -18.95 -22.34
CA GLU A 115 -27.06 -18.11 -22.10
C GLU A 115 -27.56 -18.01 -20.64
N ASP A 116 -27.12 -18.87 -19.71
CA ASP A 116 -27.61 -18.83 -18.30
C ASP A 116 -26.53 -18.93 -17.21
N GLN A 117 -25.23 -18.96 -17.56
CA GLN A 117 -24.17 -18.78 -16.57
C GLN A 117 -24.04 -17.32 -16.16
N MET A 118 -24.90 -16.88 -15.22
CA MET A 118 -24.68 -15.66 -14.45
C MET A 118 -23.41 -15.82 -13.61
N GLY A 119 -22.27 -15.46 -14.22
CA GLY A 119 -20.94 -15.79 -13.73
C GLY A 119 -20.74 -15.47 -12.25
N MET A 120 -20.59 -16.51 -11.44
CA MET A 120 -20.30 -16.36 -10.02
C MET A 120 -18.94 -15.69 -9.85
N VAL A 121 -18.94 -14.45 -9.38
CA VAL A 121 -17.71 -13.73 -9.05
C VAL A 121 -17.29 -14.13 -7.63
N PRO A 122 -16.17 -14.85 -7.43
CA PRO A 122 -15.69 -15.16 -6.10
C PRO A 122 -15.28 -13.87 -5.38
N PHE A 123 -15.56 -13.79 -4.08
CA PHE A 123 -15.03 -12.70 -3.26
C PHE A 123 -13.52 -12.88 -3.08
N ALA A 124 -12.76 -11.81 -3.33
CA ALA A 124 -11.33 -11.81 -3.07
C ALA A 124 -11.04 -12.04 -1.57
N GLU A 125 -10.05 -12.88 -1.27
CA GLU A 125 -9.70 -13.30 0.09
C GLU A 125 -8.87 -12.23 0.83
N SER A 126 -9.48 -11.08 1.06
CA SER A 126 -8.87 -9.96 1.79
C SER A 126 -9.59 -9.71 3.11
N ALA A 127 -8.84 -9.30 4.14
CA ALA A 127 -9.37 -8.87 5.43
C ALA A 127 -10.44 -7.77 5.32
N TRP A 128 -10.41 -6.99 4.23
CA TRP A 128 -11.38 -5.94 3.94
C TRP A 128 -12.77 -6.47 3.53
N THR A 129 -12.92 -7.77 3.27
CA THR A 129 -14.22 -8.42 3.07
C THR A 129 -14.88 -8.89 4.36
N TYR A 130 -14.17 -8.94 5.49
CA TYR A 130 -14.74 -9.37 6.78
C TYR A 130 -16.02 -8.60 7.20
N PRO A 131 -16.17 -7.28 6.97
CA PRO A 131 -17.44 -6.58 7.24
C PRO A 131 -18.64 -7.06 6.42
N VAL A 132 -18.43 -7.79 5.31
CA VAL A 132 -19.49 -8.50 4.58
C VAL A 132 -19.93 -9.72 5.40
N VAL A 133 -18.94 -10.54 5.80
CA VAL A 133 -19.07 -11.89 6.36
C VAL A 133 -19.53 -11.87 7.83
N ILE A 134 -19.15 -10.84 8.60
CA ILE A 134 -19.53 -10.68 10.00
C ILE A 134 -21.07 -10.62 10.13
N GLY A 135 -21.63 -11.61 10.82
CA GLY A 135 -23.08 -11.79 10.98
C GLY A 135 -23.82 -12.24 9.71
N LEU A 136 -23.12 -12.79 8.71
CA LEU A 136 -23.72 -13.60 7.62
C LEU A 136 -23.66 -15.09 7.95
N VAL A 137 -22.45 -15.56 8.20
CA VAL A 137 -22.19 -16.94 8.61
C VAL A 137 -22.74 -17.13 10.02
N ARG A 138 -23.14 -18.37 10.37
CA ARG A 138 -23.37 -18.80 11.76
C ARG A 138 -22.04 -18.92 12.53
N ALA A 139 -21.21 -17.89 12.40
CA ALA A 139 -19.93 -17.77 13.06
C ALA A 139 -20.15 -17.54 14.56
N GLY A 140 -19.27 -18.11 15.39
CA GLY A 140 -19.28 -17.85 16.82
C GLY A 140 -18.97 -16.37 17.11
N VAL A 141 -19.43 -15.86 18.26
CA VAL A 141 -19.09 -14.50 18.71
C VAL A 141 -17.56 -14.31 18.76
N VAL A 142 -16.82 -15.37 19.11
CA VAL A 142 -15.34 -15.40 19.12
C VAL A 142 -14.75 -15.19 17.72
N GLU A 143 -15.30 -15.83 16.69
CA GLU A 143 -14.85 -15.69 15.29
C GLU A 143 -15.16 -14.27 14.77
N ALA A 144 -16.31 -13.70 15.14
CA ALA A 144 -16.65 -12.32 14.81
C ALA A 144 -15.71 -11.30 15.51
N ILE A 145 -15.37 -11.52 16.78
CA ILE A 145 -14.38 -10.69 17.51
C ILE A 145 -13.01 -10.80 16.82
N PHE A 146 -12.57 -12.02 16.47
CA PHE A 146 -11.29 -12.24 15.82
C PHE A 146 -11.20 -11.54 14.45
N ALA A 147 -12.25 -11.63 13.63
CA ALA A 147 -12.33 -10.93 12.35
C ALA A 147 -12.29 -9.39 12.51
N VAL A 148 -12.93 -8.84 13.56
CA VAL A 148 -12.84 -7.41 13.89
C VAL A 148 -11.42 -7.03 14.33
N VAL A 149 -10.77 -7.84 15.16
CA VAL A 149 -9.38 -7.61 15.59
C VAL A 149 -8.42 -7.66 14.41
N LEU A 150 -8.53 -8.64 13.50
CA LEU A 150 -7.72 -8.69 12.29
C LEU A 150 -7.92 -7.45 11.40
N LEU A 151 -9.16 -7.00 11.21
CA LEU A 151 -9.45 -5.79 10.44
C LEU A 151 -8.82 -4.54 11.08
N LEU A 152 -8.86 -4.42 12.42
CA LEU A 152 -8.25 -3.31 13.15
C LEU A 152 -6.72 -3.36 13.11
N VAL A 153 -6.11 -4.53 13.24
CA VAL A 153 -4.64 -4.71 13.11
C VAL A 153 -4.20 -4.36 11.69
N ASN A 154 -4.92 -4.83 10.67
CA ASN A 154 -4.62 -4.51 9.28
C ASN A 154 -4.72 -2.99 9.00
N LEU A 155 -5.79 -2.36 9.46
CA LEU A 155 -5.96 -0.91 9.34
C LEU A 155 -4.85 -0.15 10.08
N PHE A 156 -4.50 -0.57 11.31
CA PHE A 156 -3.42 0.02 12.09
C PHE A 156 -2.07 -0.10 11.38
N MET A 157 -1.74 -1.28 10.84
CA MET A 157 -0.50 -1.51 10.08
C MET A 157 -0.42 -0.59 8.86
N GLN A 158 -1.45 -0.54 8.02
CA GLN A 158 -1.45 0.31 6.82
C GLN A 158 -1.40 1.81 7.16
N MET A 159 -2.12 2.25 8.20
CA MET A 159 -2.05 3.64 8.68
C MET A 159 -0.66 3.97 9.26
N ALA A 160 -0.05 3.06 10.02
CA ALA A 160 1.29 3.24 10.56
C ALA A 160 2.34 3.35 9.45
N PHE A 161 2.30 2.48 8.43
CA PHE A 161 3.18 2.59 7.27
C PHE A 161 2.96 3.90 6.50
N MET A 162 1.72 4.32 6.28
CA MET A 162 1.43 5.60 5.63
C MET A 162 2.01 6.79 6.43
N VAL A 163 1.84 6.82 7.76
CA VAL A 163 2.42 7.85 8.63
C VAL A 163 3.95 7.81 8.64
N ILE A 164 4.56 6.62 8.64
CA ILE A 164 6.02 6.47 8.61
C ILE A 164 6.59 7.00 7.28
N ILE A 165 6.02 6.60 6.13
CA ILE A 165 6.52 7.02 4.81
C ILE A 165 6.27 8.52 4.56
N LEU A 166 5.19 9.08 5.11
CA LEU A 166 4.91 10.53 5.08
C LEU A 166 5.73 11.33 6.11
N SER A 167 6.43 10.69 7.05
CA SER A 167 7.19 11.41 8.06
C SER A 167 8.40 12.12 7.44
N PRO A 168 8.72 13.35 7.89
CA PRO A 168 9.86 14.11 7.37
C PRO A 168 11.22 13.45 7.70
N ASP A 169 11.25 12.51 8.66
CA ASP A 169 12.44 11.74 9.02
C ASP A 169 12.74 10.61 8.02
N PHE A 170 11.73 10.12 7.29
CA PHE A 170 11.86 9.07 6.27
C PHE A 170 12.00 9.61 4.85
N LEU A 171 11.35 10.74 4.56
CA LEU A 171 11.58 11.47 3.32
C LEU A 171 13.00 12.04 3.34
N PRO A 172 13.86 11.75 2.35
CA PRO A 172 15.17 12.37 2.26
C PRO A 172 15.05 13.89 2.36
N GLY A 173 15.83 14.50 3.25
CA GLY A 173 15.89 15.95 3.43
C GLY A 173 16.13 16.66 2.10
N ASP A 174 15.58 17.87 1.95
CA ASP A 174 15.44 18.53 0.67
C ASP A 174 16.73 18.49 -0.14
N ILE A 175 16.63 18.12 -1.42
CA ILE A 175 17.76 18.13 -2.33
C ILE A 175 18.34 19.54 -2.40
N ALA A 176 17.53 20.59 -2.18
CA ALA A 176 17.99 21.96 -1.98
C ALA A 176 18.99 22.10 -0.82
N ASP A 177 18.74 21.49 0.34
CA ASP A 177 19.65 21.53 1.51
C ASP A 177 20.98 20.83 1.20
N GLN A 178 20.94 19.70 0.49
CA GLN A 178 22.14 18.97 0.07
C GLN A 178 22.96 19.79 -0.95
N ILE A 179 22.28 20.43 -1.91
CA ILE A 179 22.89 21.34 -2.88
C ILE A 179 23.52 22.54 -2.16
N ASP A 180 22.86 23.13 -1.17
CA ASP A 180 23.38 24.29 -0.44
C ASP A 180 24.53 23.92 0.50
N PHE A 181 24.49 22.74 1.14
CA PHE A 181 25.65 22.18 1.84
C PHE A 181 26.84 21.97 0.90
N ALA A 182 26.61 21.43 -0.31
CA ALA A 182 27.67 21.25 -1.31
C ALA A 182 28.24 22.60 -1.81
N LYS A 183 27.39 23.61 -2.05
CA LYS A 183 27.83 24.98 -2.37
C LYS A 183 28.63 25.60 -1.23
N GLN A 184 28.21 25.40 0.02
CA GLN A 184 28.90 25.92 1.20
C GLN A 184 30.29 25.27 1.33
N TRP A 185 30.36 23.93 1.33
CA TRP A 185 31.61 23.17 1.35
C TRP A 185 32.57 23.60 0.23
N ARG A 186 32.06 23.81 -1.00
CA ARG A 186 32.86 24.28 -2.13
C ARG A 186 33.48 25.66 -1.87
N ARG A 187 32.74 26.58 -1.24
CA ARG A 187 33.19 27.95 -0.94
C ARG A 187 34.11 28.04 0.27
N SER A 188 33.88 27.22 1.32
CA SER A 188 34.59 27.36 2.61
C SER A 188 35.72 26.37 2.83
N VAL A 189 35.66 25.15 2.26
CA VAL A 189 36.64 24.09 2.51
C VAL A 189 37.40 23.70 1.24
N ALA A 190 36.67 23.48 0.14
CA ALA A 190 37.23 22.80 -1.04
C ALA A 190 38.27 23.62 -1.83
N HIS A 191 38.25 24.94 -1.65
CA HIS A 191 39.22 25.89 -2.23
C HIS A 191 40.09 26.59 -1.16
N ASP A 192 40.06 26.15 0.09
CA ASP A 192 40.92 26.71 1.13
C ASP A 192 42.39 26.29 0.93
N HIS A 193 43.30 27.25 1.01
CA HIS A 193 44.74 27.06 0.90
C HIS A 193 45.30 26.05 1.92
N GLN A 194 44.65 25.87 3.08
CA GLN A 194 45.05 24.88 4.08
C GLN A 194 44.80 23.42 3.62
N ASN A 195 43.92 23.22 2.65
CA ASN A 195 43.55 21.91 2.10
C ASN A 195 44.20 21.65 0.72
N LEU A 196 45.17 22.47 0.31
CA LEU A 196 45.99 22.19 -0.88
C LEU A 196 46.95 21.03 -0.62
N ASP A 197 47.18 20.20 -1.63
CA ASP A 197 48.24 19.19 -1.57
C ASP A 197 49.63 19.80 -1.90
N LEU A 198 50.66 18.94 -1.86
CA LEU A 198 52.04 19.32 -2.21
C LEU A 198 52.22 19.75 -3.67
N ALA A 199 51.28 19.42 -4.55
CA ALA A 199 51.24 19.83 -5.96
C ALA A 199 50.39 21.11 -6.18
N ALA A 200 49.94 21.75 -5.09
CA ALA A 200 49.03 22.90 -5.10
C ALA A 200 47.69 22.63 -5.82
N THR A 201 47.23 21.37 -5.86
CA THR A 201 45.89 21.03 -6.35
C THR A 201 44.85 21.26 -5.25
N SER A 202 43.70 21.81 -5.64
CA SER A 202 42.59 22.05 -4.71
C SER A 202 41.89 20.76 -4.31
N LEU A 203 41.41 20.71 -3.06
CA LEU A 203 40.60 19.61 -2.55
C LEU A 203 39.39 19.33 -3.44
N ALA A 204 38.77 20.38 -3.99
CA ALA A 204 37.70 20.28 -5.01
C ALA A 204 38.16 19.47 -6.23
N SER A 205 39.32 19.80 -6.81
CA SER A 205 39.85 19.09 -7.99
C SER A 205 40.17 17.62 -7.70
N ARG A 206 40.66 17.32 -6.49
CA ARG A 206 40.97 15.94 -6.08
C ARG A 206 39.70 15.10 -5.90
N VAL A 207 38.64 15.67 -5.29
CA VAL A 207 37.31 15.03 -5.23
C VAL A 207 36.76 14.77 -6.64
N CYS A 208 36.81 15.77 -7.53
CA CYS A 208 36.32 15.62 -8.91
C CYS A 208 37.15 14.63 -9.76
N ASN A 209 38.40 14.35 -9.38
CA ASN A 209 39.25 13.35 -10.03
C ASN A 209 39.15 11.96 -9.37
N GLY A 210 38.20 11.73 -8.44
CA GLY A 210 38.01 10.43 -7.79
C GLY A 210 39.15 9.99 -6.87
N ASP A 211 39.93 10.93 -6.29
CA ASP A 211 41.05 10.59 -5.42
C ASP A 211 40.58 9.98 -4.08
N GLY A 212 40.70 8.65 -3.99
CA GLY A 212 40.32 7.87 -2.81
C GLY A 212 41.15 8.13 -1.54
N ALA A 213 42.22 8.92 -1.59
CA ALA A 213 43.03 9.26 -0.41
C ALA A 213 42.43 10.38 0.48
N LEU A 214 41.25 10.91 0.15
CA LEU A 214 40.63 12.04 0.87
C LEU A 214 39.81 11.59 2.09
N ILE A 215 40.47 11.56 3.25
CA ILE A 215 39.83 11.34 4.57
C ILE A 215 38.85 12.48 4.92
N VAL A 216 39.10 13.72 4.47
CA VAL A 216 38.32 14.92 4.88
C VAL A 216 37.04 15.13 4.05
N SER A 217 36.95 14.52 2.86
CA SER A 217 35.86 14.78 1.89
C SER A 217 35.19 13.51 1.36
N THR A 218 35.27 12.40 2.08
CA THR A 218 34.74 11.09 1.64
C THR A 218 33.26 11.17 1.28
N ARG A 219 32.44 11.92 2.05
CA ARG A 219 31.00 12.10 1.77
C ARG A 219 30.76 12.77 0.41
N GLN A 220 31.57 13.76 0.04
CA GLN A 220 31.46 14.45 -1.24
C GLN A 220 31.95 13.59 -2.40
N ALA A 221 33.00 12.79 -2.20
CA ALA A 221 33.49 11.82 -3.18
C ALA A 221 32.43 10.75 -3.48
N THR A 222 31.85 10.11 -2.45
CA THR A 222 30.77 9.12 -2.62
C THR A 222 29.50 9.74 -3.23
N LEU A 223 29.16 10.99 -2.91
CA LEU A 223 28.04 11.67 -3.56
C LEU A 223 28.29 11.89 -5.06
N LEU A 224 29.50 12.30 -5.43
CA LEU A 224 29.90 12.47 -6.84
C LEU A 224 29.87 11.14 -7.58
N GLU A 225 30.49 10.10 -7.01
CA GLU A 225 30.50 8.73 -7.53
C GLU A 225 29.08 8.20 -7.76
N ASN A 226 28.15 8.43 -6.83
CA ASN A 226 26.75 8.05 -7.00
C ASN A 226 26.07 8.81 -8.15
N ILE A 227 26.36 10.10 -8.31
CA ILE A 227 25.82 10.93 -9.41
C ILE A 227 26.37 10.46 -10.76
N ASP A 228 27.68 10.24 -10.86
CA ASP A 228 28.34 9.82 -12.10
C ASP A 228 27.85 8.42 -12.53
N ASN A 229 27.70 7.49 -11.59
CA ASN A 229 27.10 6.17 -11.82
C ASN A 229 25.61 6.25 -12.22
N TYR A 230 24.85 7.20 -11.68
CA TYR A 230 23.42 7.36 -11.99
C TYR A 230 23.17 7.97 -13.37
N ILE A 231 23.97 8.98 -13.74
CA ILE A 231 23.92 9.67 -15.03
C ILE A 231 24.64 8.86 -16.12
N GLY A 232 25.57 7.98 -15.76
CA GLY A 232 26.39 7.22 -16.71
C GLY A 232 27.50 8.07 -17.35
N LEU A 233 28.00 9.09 -16.64
CA LEU A 233 29.13 9.90 -17.08
C LEU A 233 30.42 9.08 -16.99
N ALA A 234 30.97 8.67 -18.12
CA ALA A 234 32.36 8.22 -18.18
C ALA A 234 33.28 9.40 -17.84
N THR A 235 34.38 9.15 -17.13
CA THR A 235 35.31 10.18 -16.59
C THR A 235 35.83 11.18 -17.62
N ASP A 236 35.81 10.80 -18.90
CA ASP A 236 36.43 11.52 -20.01
C ASP A 236 35.38 12.09 -20.99
N ALA A 237 34.08 11.80 -20.80
CA ALA A 237 33.00 12.11 -21.74
C ALA A 237 31.96 13.06 -21.12
N PHE A 238 31.97 14.32 -21.55
CA PHE A 238 31.00 15.35 -21.11
C PHE A 238 29.66 15.32 -21.85
N GLU A 239 29.52 14.51 -22.91
CA GLU A 239 28.24 14.34 -23.60
C GLU A 239 27.48 13.15 -22.97
N PRO A 240 26.29 13.38 -22.39
CA PRO A 240 25.49 12.28 -21.85
C PRO A 240 25.01 11.38 -22.97
N GLU A 241 25.23 10.08 -22.85
CA GLU A 241 24.58 9.11 -23.73
C GLU A 241 23.05 9.19 -23.54
N PHE A 242 22.30 8.94 -24.62
CA PHE A 242 20.83 8.94 -24.62
C PHE A 242 20.22 7.92 -23.62
N PHE A 243 21.02 6.99 -23.11
CA PHE A 243 20.58 5.86 -22.31
C PHE A 243 21.29 5.81 -20.95
N GLN A 244 20.91 6.71 -20.05
CA GLN A 244 21.44 6.78 -18.68
C GLN A 244 20.85 5.65 -17.82
N PRO A 245 21.64 4.64 -17.38
CA PRO A 245 21.08 3.43 -16.76
C PRO A 245 20.35 3.71 -15.44
N GLY A 246 20.84 4.65 -14.62
CA GLY A 246 20.21 5.01 -13.35
C GLY A 246 18.84 5.69 -13.53
N VAL A 247 18.75 6.65 -14.47
CA VAL A 247 17.48 7.30 -14.81
C VAL A 247 16.46 6.29 -15.33
N LEU A 248 16.86 5.40 -16.25
CA LEU A 248 15.96 4.39 -16.78
C LEU A 248 15.46 3.43 -15.69
N LEU A 249 16.35 2.95 -14.82
CA LEU A 249 15.96 2.08 -13.72
C LEU A 249 14.99 2.78 -12.75
N SER A 250 15.25 4.05 -12.43
CA SER A 250 14.37 4.88 -11.60
C SER A 250 12.96 4.99 -12.19
N VAL A 251 12.86 5.32 -13.49
CA VAL A 251 11.58 5.37 -14.21
C VAL A 251 10.88 4.00 -14.22
N LEU A 252 11.62 2.91 -14.46
CA LEU A 252 11.07 1.55 -14.44
C LEU A 252 10.56 1.13 -13.05
N CYS A 253 11.26 1.50 -11.98
CA CYS A 253 10.84 1.22 -10.61
C CYS A 253 9.61 2.05 -10.19
N ILE A 254 9.54 3.33 -10.56
CA ILE A 254 8.36 4.18 -10.34
C ILE A 254 7.16 3.64 -11.14
N LEU A 255 7.37 3.21 -12.38
CA LEU A 255 6.35 2.59 -13.22
C LEU A 255 5.87 1.26 -12.64
N LEU A 256 6.79 0.39 -12.21
CA LEU A 256 6.48 -0.88 -11.56
C LEU A 256 5.65 -0.67 -10.29
N TRP A 257 6.08 0.24 -9.41
CA TRP A 257 5.33 0.63 -8.22
C TRP A 257 3.91 1.12 -8.55
N SER A 258 3.80 1.99 -9.56
CA SER A 258 2.52 2.51 -10.04
C SER A 258 1.61 1.40 -10.60
N LEU A 259 2.17 0.41 -11.29
CA LEU A 259 1.43 -0.77 -11.77
C LEU A 259 0.97 -1.68 -10.63
N CYS A 260 1.77 -1.86 -9.58
CA CYS A 260 1.38 -2.63 -8.40
C CYS A 260 0.20 -1.96 -7.66
N VAL A 261 0.24 -0.64 -7.43
CA VAL A 261 -0.91 0.07 -6.86
C VAL A 261 -2.09 0.11 -7.83
N TYR A 262 -1.88 0.18 -9.14
CA TYR A 262 -2.97 0.12 -10.12
C TYR A 262 -3.68 -1.24 -10.15
N LYS A 263 -2.95 -2.36 -10.05
CA LYS A 263 -3.50 -3.72 -9.87
C LYS A 263 -4.43 -3.74 -8.65
N GLU A 264 -3.97 -3.18 -7.55
CA GLU A 264 -4.69 -3.09 -6.28
C GLU A 264 -5.96 -2.21 -6.41
N LEU A 265 -5.84 -0.97 -6.89
CA LEU A 265 -7.00 -0.08 -7.15
C LEU A 265 -8.03 -0.72 -8.08
N ARG A 266 -7.58 -1.45 -9.11
CA ARG A 266 -8.47 -2.20 -10.02
C ARG A 266 -9.21 -3.32 -9.28
N SER A 267 -8.55 -4.04 -8.37
CA SER A 267 -9.18 -5.04 -7.50
C SER A 267 -10.32 -4.42 -6.66
N ILE A 268 -10.05 -3.27 -6.03
CA ILE A 268 -11.05 -2.50 -5.26
C ILE A 268 -12.25 -2.12 -6.14
N VAL A 269 -12.02 -1.62 -7.36
CA VAL A 269 -13.10 -1.21 -8.27
C VAL A 269 -13.99 -2.39 -8.66
N HIS A 270 -13.41 -3.55 -9.02
CA HIS A 270 -14.20 -4.75 -9.35
C HIS A 270 -15.01 -5.26 -8.16
N ALA A 271 -14.42 -5.32 -6.97
CA ALA A 271 -15.13 -5.70 -5.75
C ALA A 271 -16.27 -4.72 -5.41
N PHE A 272 -16.03 -3.42 -5.57
CA PHE A 272 -17.04 -2.38 -5.37
C PHE A 272 -18.16 -2.45 -6.40
N GLU A 273 -17.86 -2.71 -7.68
CA GLU A 273 -18.87 -2.93 -8.72
C GLU A 273 -19.75 -4.14 -8.42
N ALA A 274 -19.15 -5.28 -8.02
CA ALA A 274 -19.90 -6.45 -7.59
C ALA A 274 -20.87 -6.11 -6.45
N VAL A 275 -20.39 -5.43 -5.41
CA VAL A 275 -21.22 -4.98 -4.27
C VAL A 275 -22.29 -3.95 -4.67
N ARG A 276 -22.10 -3.17 -5.75
CA ARG A 276 -23.13 -2.26 -6.30
C ARG A 276 -24.24 -2.98 -7.05
N ARG A 277 -23.99 -4.17 -7.61
CA ARG A 277 -24.99 -4.98 -8.34
C ARG A 277 -25.91 -5.77 -7.40
N VAL A 278 -25.46 -6.09 -6.18
CA VAL A 278 -26.28 -6.80 -5.18
C VAL A 278 -27.50 -5.96 -4.76
N PRO A 279 -28.74 -6.48 -4.84
CA PRO A 279 -29.94 -5.73 -4.49
C PRO A 279 -30.02 -5.48 -2.97
N ARG A 280 -30.56 -4.31 -2.61
CA ARG A 280 -30.59 -3.84 -1.22
C ARG A 280 -31.92 -4.18 -0.56
N SER A 281 -31.87 -4.93 0.54
CA SER A 281 -33.04 -5.32 1.35
C SER A 281 -32.97 -4.70 2.76
N ALA A 282 -33.99 -4.96 3.58
CA ALA A 282 -33.95 -4.64 5.01
C ALA A 282 -33.07 -5.64 5.78
N THR A 283 -33.22 -6.94 5.47
CA THR A 283 -32.43 -8.05 6.00
C THR A 283 -31.36 -8.46 4.98
N THR A 284 -30.20 -8.95 5.45
CA THR A 284 -29.23 -9.59 4.57
C THR A 284 -29.60 -11.06 4.42
N VAL A 285 -29.61 -11.58 3.18
CA VAL A 285 -29.91 -13.00 2.90
C VAL A 285 -28.75 -13.63 2.12
N LEU A 286 -28.18 -14.69 2.68
CA LEU A 286 -27.17 -15.56 2.09
C LEU A 286 -27.82 -16.93 1.83
N HIS A 287 -27.70 -17.44 0.61
CA HIS A 287 -28.23 -18.75 0.22
C HIS A 287 -27.16 -19.48 -0.59
N GLU A 288 -26.80 -20.70 -0.18
CA GLU A 288 -25.80 -21.52 -0.90
C GLU A 288 -24.47 -20.78 -1.18
N ASN A 289 -23.99 -20.00 -0.20
CA ASN A 289 -22.83 -19.09 -0.29
C ASN A 289 -22.98 -17.90 -1.27
N VAL A 290 -24.12 -17.77 -1.95
CA VAL A 290 -24.47 -16.64 -2.82
C VAL A 290 -25.19 -15.54 -2.02
N LEU A 291 -24.73 -14.29 -2.18
CA LEU A 291 -25.33 -13.11 -1.56
C LEU A 291 -26.51 -12.59 -2.37
N LEU A 292 -27.72 -13.06 -2.02
CA LEU A 292 -28.96 -12.67 -2.70
C LEU A 292 -29.38 -11.22 -2.41
N SER A 293 -29.21 -10.74 -1.18
CA SER A 293 -29.52 -9.34 -0.85
C SER A 293 -28.75 -8.83 0.36
N LEU A 294 -28.45 -7.53 0.37
CA LEU A 294 -27.65 -6.88 1.40
C LEU A 294 -28.45 -5.82 2.17
N SER A 295 -28.36 -5.84 3.50
CA SER A 295 -28.97 -4.80 4.35
C SER A 295 -28.32 -3.42 4.14
N ARG A 296 -29.14 -2.36 4.19
CA ARG A 296 -28.70 -0.97 3.99
C ARG A 296 -27.57 -0.53 4.94
N GLY A 297 -27.56 -1.04 6.17
CA GLY A 297 -26.50 -0.77 7.16
C GLY A 297 -25.15 -1.33 6.72
N ARG A 298 -25.09 -2.63 6.40
CA ARG A 298 -23.86 -3.28 5.91
C ARG A 298 -23.37 -2.65 4.60
N TYR A 299 -24.27 -2.29 3.68
CA TYR A 299 -23.90 -1.56 2.46
C TYR A 299 -23.19 -0.22 2.75
N LYS A 300 -23.64 0.55 3.75
CA LYS A 300 -22.96 1.79 4.17
C LYS A 300 -21.57 1.51 4.73
N VAL A 301 -21.43 0.50 5.59
CA VAL A 301 -20.13 0.09 6.16
C VAL A 301 -19.18 -0.32 5.04
N LEU A 302 -19.57 -1.25 4.16
CA LEU A 302 -18.74 -1.68 3.03
C LEU A 302 -18.34 -0.52 2.10
N LYS A 303 -19.26 0.40 1.80
CA LYS A 303 -18.92 1.59 1.03
C LYS A 303 -17.84 2.42 1.72
N ALA A 304 -17.95 2.65 3.03
CA ALA A 304 -16.93 3.38 3.79
C ALA A 304 -15.59 2.64 3.83
N THR A 305 -15.63 1.31 4.02
CA THR A 305 -14.48 0.39 4.00
C THR A 305 -13.72 0.47 2.66
N TYR A 306 -14.41 0.40 1.51
CA TYR A 306 -13.76 0.56 0.21
C TYR A 306 -13.19 1.96 -0.02
N VAL A 307 -13.92 3.02 0.36
CA VAL A 307 -13.43 4.41 0.25
C VAL A 307 -12.14 4.60 1.06
N LEU A 308 -12.07 4.04 2.27
CA LEU A 308 -10.88 4.09 3.12
C LEU A 308 -9.71 3.31 2.50
N ARG A 309 -9.93 2.10 1.98
CA ARG A 309 -8.90 1.32 1.28
C ARG A 309 -8.37 2.07 0.05
N THR A 310 -9.24 2.66 -0.76
CA THR A 310 -8.84 3.50 -1.91
C THR A 310 -8.02 4.71 -1.48
N PHE A 311 -8.42 5.40 -0.40
CA PHE A 311 -7.66 6.54 0.12
C PHE A 311 -6.25 6.13 0.56
N ILE A 312 -6.12 5.04 1.33
CA ILE A 312 -4.82 4.51 1.77
C ILE A 312 -3.95 4.12 0.57
N ALA A 313 -4.51 3.38 -0.40
CA ALA A 313 -3.77 2.98 -1.60
C ALA A 313 -3.24 4.18 -2.41
N VAL A 314 -4.03 5.24 -2.56
CA VAL A 314 -3.60 6.46 -3.25
C VAL A 314 -2.58 7.26 -2.43
N ALA A 315 -2.75 7.38 -1.11
CA ALA A 315 -1.77 8.01 -0.24
C ALA A 315 -0.41 7.28 -0.30
N LEU A 316 -0.42 5.94 -0.29
CA LEU A 316 0.77 5.12 -0.48
C LEU A 316 1.39 5.31 -1.87
N LEU A 317 0.59 5.38 -2.95
CA LEU A 317 1.11 5.67 -4.29
C LEU A 317 1.90 6.98 -4.32
N MET A 318 1.29 8.07 -3.87
CA MET A 318 1.91 9.41 -3.86
C MET A 318 3.18 9.44 -3.00
N SER A 319 3.12 8.83 -1.82
CA SER A 319 4.25 8.80 -0.87
C SER A 319 5.40 7.93 -1.41
N GLY A 320 5.09 6.77 -2.00
CA GLY A 320 6.07 5.87 -2.61
C GLY A 320 6.72 6.45 -3.87
N ILE A 321 5.97 7.16 -4.73
CA ILE A 321 6.54 7.89 -5.87
C ILE A 321 7.53 8.96 -5.37
N ARG A 322 7.13 9.76 -4.37
CA ARG A 322 8.01 10.79 -3.78
C ARG A 322 9.28 10.17 -3.20
N TRP A 323 9.16 9.09 -2.42
CA TRP A 323 10.29 8.42 -1.79
C TRP A 323 11.26 7.80 -2.81
N LEU A 324 10.74 7.11 -3.85
CA LEU A 324 11.55 6.56 -4.94
C LEU A 324 12.25 7.67 -5.73
N ALA A 325 11.56 8.75 -6.06
CA ALA A 325 12.14 9.88 -6.80
C ALA A 325 13.25 10.63 -6.04
N GLN A 326 13.25 10.56 -4.70
CA GLN A 326 14.31 11.13 -3.85
C GLN A 326 15.47 10.16 -3.57
N THR A 327 15.39 8.89 -4.01
CA THR A 327 16.44 7.89 -3.75
C THR A 327 17.58 8.03 -4.78
N THR A 328 18.77 8.44 -4.34
CA THR A 328 19.92 8.68 -5.23
C THR A 328 20.77 7.44 -5.52
N SER A 329 20.67 6.40 -4.70
CA SER A 329 21.41 5.14 -4.87
C SER A 329 20.57 4.11 -5.65
N ILE A 330 21.12 3.61 -6.75
CA ILE A 330 20.51 2.59 -7.62
C ILE A 330 20.09 1.34 -6.83
N THR A 331 20.95 0.86 -5.92
CA THR A 331 20.70 -0.33 -5.10
C THR A 331 19.59 -0.08 -4.08
N GLU A 332 19.59 1.08 -3.43
CA GLU A 332 18.53 1.46 -2.49
C GLU A 332 17.19 1.63 -3.20
N LEU A 333 17.19 2.18 -4.42
CA LEU A 333 15.97 2.40 -5.21
C LEU A 333 15.25 1.08 -5.52
N MET A 334 15.99 0.03 -5.91
CA MET A 334 15.43 -1.32 -6.08
C MET A 334 14.91 -1.92 -4.77
N LEU A 335 15.66 -1.80 -3.68
CA LEU A 335 15.25 -2.31 -2.36
C LEU A 335 14.00 -1.61 -1.83
N ASN A 336 13.92 -0.28 -1.99
CA ASN A 336 12.78 0.54 -1.58
C ASN A 336 11.53 0.17 -2.41
N ALA A 337 11.66 -0.06 -3.72
CA ALA A 337 10.54 -0.49 -4.56
C ALA A 337 10.00 -1.88 -4.16
N VAL A 338 10.88 -2.83 -3.82
CA VAL A 338 10.47 -4.16 -3.32
C VAL A 338 9.82 -4.07 -1.93
N ALA A 339 10.37 -3.24 -1.03
CA ALA A 339 9.81 -3.01 0.30
C ALA A 339 8.41 -2.37 0.22
N LEU A 340 8.22 -1.39 -0.67
CA LEU A 340 6.91 -0.79 -0.95
C LEU A 340 5.89 -1.83 -1.43
N ASN A 341 6.27 -2.73 -2.34
CA ASN A 341 5.38 -3.81 -2.78
C ASN A 341 4.97 -4.73 -1.60
N ALA A 342 5.94 -5.12 -0.77
CA ALA A 342 5.66 -5.97 0.40
C ALA A 342 4.69 -5.32 1.39
N ILE A 343 4.64 -3.98 1.49
CA ILE A 343 3.67 -3.24 2.32
C ILE A 343 2.23 -3.34 1.77
N LEU A 344 2.06 -3.38 0.44
CA LEU A 344 0.73 -3.60 -0.16
C LEU A 344 0.21 -5.01 0.13
N ASP A 345 1.07 -6.02 0.02
CA ASP A 345 0.68 -7.44 0.16
C ASP A 345 0.32 -7.84 1.62
N VAL A 346 0.58 -6.97 2.62
CA VAL A 346 0.30 -7.23 4.05
C VAL A 346 -1.15 -7.65 4.31
N ASP A 347 -2.13 -7.05 3.62
CA ASP A 347 -3.55 -7.35 3.89
C ASP A 347 -4.01 -8.70 3.32
N GLU A 348 -3.35 -9.18 2.25
CA GLU A 348 -3.54 -10.52 1.71
C GLU A 348 -2.97 -11.58 2.68
N PHE A 349 -1.76 -11.35 3.23
CA PHE A 349 -1.15 -12.24 4.22
C PHE A 349 -2.01 -12.40 5.50
N LEU A 350 -2.57 -11.29 6.01
CA LEU A 350 -3.49 -11.34 7.15
C LEU A 350 -4.78 -12.10 6.82
N GLY A 351 -5.32 -11.93 5.60
CA GLY A 351 -6.47 -12.69 5.10
C GLY A 351 -6.23 -14.20 5.09
N PHE A 352 -5.11 -14.63 4.48
CA PHE A 352 -4.74 -16.05 4.35
C PHE A 352 -4.54 -16.74 5.70
N SER A 353 -3.97 -16.04 6.69
CA SER A 353 -3.72 -16.59 8.03
C SER A 353 -4.97 -17.15 8.73
N SER A 354 -6.16 -16.65 8.36
CA SER A 354 -7.44 -17.09 8.94
C SER A 354 -7.96 -18.43 8.38
N GLN A 355 -7.43 -18.95 7.27
CA GLN A 355 -7.94 -20.18 6.66
C GLN A 355 -7.25 -21.47 7.13
N GLY A 356 -6.07 -21.37 7.75
CA GLY A 356 -5.19 -22.51 8.07
C GLY A 356 -5.67 -23.49 9.14
N SER A 357 -6.95 -23.48 9.54
CA SER A 357 -7.51 -24.45 10.49
C SER A 357 -8.35 -25.50 9.75
N PRO A 358 -7.79 -26.66 9.38
CA PRO A 358 -8.59 -27.78 8.90
C PRO A 358 -9.59 -28.20 10.00
N ARG A 359 -10.86 -28.34 9.61
CA ARG A 359 -11.97 -28.84 10.46
C ARG A 359 -12.36 -30.25 10.04
#